data_AF-G2QJ54-F1
#
_entry.id   AF-G2QJ54-F1
#
_cell.length_a   1.000
_cell.length_b   1.000
_cell.length_c   1.000
_cell.angle_alpha   90.00
_cell.angle_beta   90.00
_cell.angle_gamma   90.00
#
_symmetry.space_group_name_H-M   'P 1'
#
loop_
_entity.id
_entity.type
_entity.pdbx_description
1 polymer ?
#
loop_
_entity_poly.entity_id
_entity_poly.type
_entity_poly.pdbx_seq_one_letter_code
_entity_poly.pdbx_strand_id
1 'polypeptide(L)'
;MERKVSSPMAPTFMVSAPGKVIVFGEHAAVFGKPAVAAAISLRSYLLVTTLTKSRRTVTLNFRDIGLNHTWTIDSLPWPVFHHASKKKFYYSVIHSLDPELLNAIKPHAEAVSRDLPEKQRRMHVRSATAFLYLFLSLGSSQSPGFIYTLRSTIPIGAGLGSSASICVCLSTALLLQTRSLAGPHPDQPLKEAEVQIERINHWAYVGELCIHGDPSGVDNTVSSRGKAVLFQKNTSGPSSVTPLVNFPKLRLLLVDTRQPRSTATQVGKVRRLKDSHPTTTGLILDAIGQLTASALELLSSANFNGNGTCDALDRLGR
;
A
#
# COMPACT_ATOMS: atom_id res chain seq x y z
N MET A 1 -26.17 -34.12 -21.88
CA MET A 1 -26.26 -32.64 -21.98
C MET A 1 -25.05 -32.05 -21.26
N GLU A 2 -24.01 -31.66 -21.99
CA GLU A 2 -22.93 -30.85 -21.40
C GLU A 2 -23.51 -29.49 -21.02
N ARG A 3 -23.47 -29.18 -19.73
CA ARG A 3 -23.99 -27.91 -19.19
C ARG A 3 -23.12 -26.79 -19.76
N LYS A 4 -23.67 -25.96 -20.65
CA LYS A 4 -23.00 -24.76 -21.21
C LYS A 4 -22.30 -24.02 -20.07
N VAL A 5 -20.98 -23.89 -20.17
CA VAL A 5 -20.18 -23.17 -19.17
C VAL A 5 -20.68 -21.73 -19.18
N SER A 6 -21.31 -21.32 -18.09
CA SER A 6 -21.86 -19.98 -17.96
C SER A 6 -20.75 -18.94 -18.12
N SER A 7 -20.99 -17.91 -18.94
CA SER A 7 -20.01 -16.86 -19.22
C SER A 7 -19.85 -15.89 -18.04
N PRO A 8 -18.63 -15.38 -17.78
CA PRO A 8 -18.40 -14.37 -16.75
C PRO A 8 -19.20 -13.10 -17.00
N MET A 9 -19.62 -12.40 -15.94
CA MET A 9 -20.48 -11.20 -16.07
C MET A 9 -19.74 -9.95 -16.57
N ALA A 10 -18.41 -9.94 -16.48
CA ALA A 10 -17.55 -8.87 -16.95
C ALA A 10 -16.17 -9.45 -17.34
N PRO A 11 -15.43 -8.78 -18.25
CA PRO A 11 -14.09 -9.23 -18.62
C PRO A 11 -13.16 -9.28 -17.41
N THR A 12 -12.25 -10.25 -17.43
CA THR A 12 -11.18 -10.32 -16.44
C THR A 12 -10.20 -9.16 -16.68
N PHE A 13 -9.74 -8.54 -15.60
CA PHE A 13 -8.76 -7.46 -15.68
C PHE A 13 -7.67 -7.65 -14.60
N MET A 14 -6.55 -6.98 -14.81
CA MET A 14 -5.42 -7.02 -13.89
C MET A 14 -5.03 -5.60 -13.48
N VAL A 15 -4.67 -5.44 -12.21
CA VAL A 15 -4.06 -4.22 -11.68
C VAL A 15 -2.71 -4.57 -11.06
N SER A 16 -1.80 -3.59 -11.00
CA SER A 16 -0.51 -3.80 -10.32
C SER A 16 -0.02 -2.52 -9.66
N ALA A 17 0.74 -2.68 -8.58
CA ALA A 17 1.36 -1.57 -7.85
C ALA A 17 2.83 -1.89 -7.51
N PRO A 18 3.75 -0.93 -7.61
CA PRO A 18 5.13 -1.11 -7.18
C PRO A 18 5.25 -1.24 -5.65
N GLY A 19 6.39 -1.75 -5.19
CA GLY A 19 6.84 -1.59 -3.81
C GLY A 19 7.58 -0.25 -3.62
N LYS A 20 8.19 -0.09 -2.45
CA LYS A 20 8.98 1.09 -2.10
C LYS A 20 10.33 0.73 -1.48
N VAL A 21 11.28 1.65 -1.57
CA VAL A 21 12.53 1.66 -0.81
C VAL A 21 12.74 3.04 -0.19
N ILE A 22 13.40 3.11 0.96
CA ILE A 22 13.88 4.41 1.49
C ILE A 22 15.26 4.62 0.90
N VAL A 23 15.45 5.72 0.17
CA VAL A 23 16.72 6.05 -0.50
C VAL A 23 17.61 6.87 0.45
N PHE A 24 16.99 7.76 1.23
CA PHE A 24 17.69 8.61 2.21
C PHE A 24 16.83 8.82 3.46
N GLY A 25 17.47 9.01 4.61
CA GLY A 25 16.83 9.51 5.82
C GLY A 25 16.14 8.46 6.70
N GLU A 26 16.55 7.19 6.62
CA GLU A 26 15.92 6.01 7.22
C GLU A 26 15.49 6.20 8.67
N HIS A 27 16.41 6.05 9.62
CA HIS A 27 16.08 6.21 11.04
C HIS A 27 15.89 7.68 11.44
N ALA A 28 16.50 8.60 10.68
CA ALA A 28 16.43 10.02 10.95
C ALA A 28 14.99 10.57 10.80
N ALA A 29 14.19 9.99 9.89
CA ALA A 29 12.76 10.27 9.73
C ALA A 29 11.97 10.21 11.05
N VAL A 30 12.29 9.23 11.91
CA VAL A 30 11.60 9.03 13.19
C VAL A 30 11.83 10.21 14.14
N PHE A 31 12.94 10.92 13.98
CA PHE A 31 13.37 12.05 14.80
C PHE A 31 13.14 13.41 14.11
N GLY A 32 12.25 13.48 13.11
CA GLY A 32 11.81 14.73 12.48
C GLY A 32 12.69 15.22 11.33
N LYS A 33 13.67 14.41 10.90
CA LYS A 33 14.49 14.72 9.72
C LYS A 33 13.78 14.31 8.43
N PRO A 34 14.09 14.95 7.28
CA PRO A 34 13.52 14.55 6.01
C PRO A 34 13.98 13.13 5.62
N ALA A 35 13.14 12.43 4.87
CA ALA A 35 13.46 11.15 4.26
C ALA A 35 12.86 11.05 2.86
N VAL A 36 13.58 10.40 1.95
CA VAL A 36 13.13 10.19 0.56
C VAL A 36 12.81 8.73 0.38
N ALA A 37 11.55 8.43 0.04
CA ALA A 37 11.13 7.08 -0.33
C ALA A 37 10.80 7.03 -1.82
N ALA A 38 11.25 5.99 -2.51
CA ALA A 38 11.08 5.83 -3.95
C ALA A 38 10.42 4.49 -4.29
N ALA A 39 9.63 4.49 -5.36
CA ALA A 39 9.01 3.30 -5.91
C ALA A 39 10.07 2.41 -6.56
N ILE A 40 9.98 1.10 -6.33
CA ILE A 40 10.82 0.11 -6.97
C ILE A 40 10.03 -0.65 -8.04
N SER A 41 10.73 -1.18 -9.05
CA SER A 41 10.08 -1.90 -10.16
C SER A 41 9.59 -3.31 -9.81
N LEU A 42 9.74 -3.75 -8.55
CA LEU A 42 9.09 -4.96 -8.04
C LEU A 42 7.63 -4.64 -7.72
N ARG A 43 6.69 -5.46 -8.19
CA ARG A 43 5.25 -5.15 -8.14
C ARG A 43 4.45 -6.30 -7.55
N SER A 44 3.31 -5.93 -6.97
CA SER A 44 2.20 -6.85 -6.75
C SER A 44 1.26 -6.80 -7.94
N TYR A 45 0.75 -7.94 -8.36
CA TYR A 45 -0.16 -8.14 -9.47
C TYR A 45 -1.41 -8.82 -8.96
N LEU A 46 -2.56 -8.18 -9.19
CA LEU A 46 -3.86 -8.67 -8.76
C LEU A 46 -4.73 -8.90 -10.00
N LEU A 47 -5.05 -10.17 -10.25
CA LEU A 47 -5.99 -10.60 -11.28
C LEU A 47 -7.39 -10.70 -10.68
N VAL A 48 -8.36 -10.03 -11.31
CA VAL A 48 -9.75 -10.02 -10.87
C VAL A 48 -10.62 -10.70 -11.91
N THR A 49 -11.19 -11.84 -11.54
CA THR A 49 -12.11 -12.60 -12.39
C THR A 49 -13.53 -12.44 -11.87
N THR A 50 -14.43 -11.95 -12.71
CA THR A 50 -15.85 -11.85 -12.38
C THR A 50 -16.53 -13.19 -12.62
N LEU A 51 -17.25 -13.69 -11.62
CA LEU A 51 -17.99 -14.94 -11.70
C LEU A 51 -19.34 -14.76 -12.40
N THR A 52 -20.00 -15.88 -12.63
CA THR A 52 -21.33 -15.95 -13.24
C THR A 52 -22.43 -15.58 -12.25
N LYS A 53 -23.61 -15.20 -12.74
CA LYS A 53 -24.75 -14.79 -11.90
C LYS A 53 -25.13 -15.80 -10.81
N SER A 54 -24.93 -17.09 -11.06
CA SER A 54 -25.26 -18.18 -10.13
C SER A 54 -24.29 -18.31 -8.95
N ARG A 55 -23.11 -17.67 -8.99
CA ARG A 55 -22.08 -17.80 -7.96
C ARG A 55 -21.87 -16.48 -7.23
N ARG A 56 -22.59 -16.30 -6.12
CA ARG A 56 -22.53 -15.10 -5.25
C ARG A 56 -21.46 -15.22 -4.17
N THR A 57 -20.25 -15.55 -4.59
CA THR A 57 -19.10 -15.77 -3.69
C THR A 57 -17.96 -14.84 -4.04
N VAL A 58 -17.22 -14.42 -3.01
CA VAL A 58 -15.98 -13.66 -3.17
C VAL A 58 -14.80 -14.46 -2.64
N THR A 59 -13.80 -14.69 -3.49
CA THR A 59 -12.61 -15.50 -3.16
C THR A 59 -11.37 -14.65 -3.14
N LEU A 60 -10.59 -14.74 -2.08
CA LEU A 60 -9.28 -14.11 -1.93
C LEU A 60 -8.21 -15.20 -1.97
N ASN A 61 -7.35 -15.13 -3.00
CA ASN A 61 -6.35 -16.15 -3.30
C ASN A 61 -4.96 -15.51 -3.42
N PHE A 62 -4.26 -15.37 -2.31
CA PHE A 62 -2.90 -14.84 -2.26
C PHE A 62 -1.91 -16.01 -2.24
N ARG A 63 -1.44 -16.36 -3.43
CA ARG A 63 -0.67 -17.58 -3.66
C ARG A 63 0.67 -17.58 -2.91
N ASP A 64 1.34 -16.44 -2.83
CA ASP A 64 2.69 -16.34 -2.24
C ASP A 64 2.70 -16.58 -0.72
N ILE A 65 1.55 -16.46 -0.05
CA ILE A 65 1.40 -16.76 1.38
C ILE A 65 0.54 -18.01 1.66
N GLY A 66 -0.04 -18.62 0.61
CA GLY A 66 -0.94 -19.77 0.76
C GLY A 66 -2.33 -19.41 1.31
N LEU A 67 -2.74 -18.14 1.24
CA LEU A 67 -4.09 -17.72 1.62
C LEU A 67 -5.05 -18.02 0.47
N ASN A 68 -6.00 -18.91 0.69
CA ASN A 68 -7.11 -19.16 -0.22
C ASN A 68 -8.39 -19.31 0.59
N HIS A 69 -9.28 -18.33 0.51
CA HIS A 69 -10.52 -18.33 1.28
C HIS A 69 -11.67 -17.73 0.46
N THR A 70 -12.87 -18.30 0.65
CA THR A 70 -14.09 -17.89 -0.06
C THR A 70 -15.17 -17.54 0.94
N TRP A 71 -15.75 -16.34 0.80
CA TRP A 71 -16.94 -15.92 1.53
C TRP A 71 -18.16 -15.93 0.61
N THR A 72 -19.34 -16.22 1.19
CA THR A 72 -20.62 -15.98 0.53
C THR A 72 -20.99 -14.51 0.70
N ILE A 73 -21.24 -13.80 -0.41
CA ILE A 73 -21.51 -12.36 -0.42
C ILE A 73 -22.71 -12.05 0.48
N ASP A 74 -23.77 -12.85 0.39
CA ASP A 74 -25.02 -12.61 1.12
C ASP A 74 -24.89 -12.76 2.65
N SER A 75 -23.84 -13.45 3.13
CA SER A 75 -23.58 -13.64 4.57
C SER A 75 -22.75 -12.53 5.22
N LEU A 76 -22.25 -11.58 4.43
CA LEU A 76 -21.40 -10.50 4.95
C LEU A 76 -22.25 -9.40 5.63
N PRO A 77 -21.68 -8.62 6.56
CA PRO A 77 -22.41 -7.66 7.39
C PRO A 77 -22.76 -6.36 6.65
N TRP A 78 -23.40 -6.46 5.48
CA TRP A 78 -23.84 -5.32 4.67
C TRP A 78 -24.69 -4.28 5.41
N PRO A 79 -25.65 -4.67 6.30
CA PRO A 79 -26.49 -3.68 6.98
C PRO A 79 -25.68 -2.69 7.84
N VAL A 80 -24.59 -3.15 8.46
CA VAL A 80 -23.73 -2.31 9.30
C VAL A 80 -22.96 -1.30 8.43
N PHE A 81 -22.40 -1.74 7.30
CA PHE A 81 -21.63 -0.88 6.40
C PHE A 81 -22.50 0.09 5.59
N HIS A 82 -23.76 -0.27 5.31
CA HIS A 82 -24.68 0.56 4.54
C HIS A 82 -25.58 1.44 5.41
N HIS A 83 -25.47 1.36 6.74
CA HIS A 83 -26.19 2.25 7.64
C HIS A 83 -25.83 3.72 7.35
N ALA A 84 -26.82 4.62 7.34
CA ALA A 84 -26.66 5.99 6.85
C ALA A 84 -25.54 6.78 7.57
N SER A 85 -25.35 6.56 8.88
CA SER A 85 -24.30 7.21 9.68
C SER A 85 -22.89 6.64 9.47
N LYS A 86 -22.78 5.45 8.87
CA LYS A 86 -21.53 4.68 8.74
C LYS A 86 -21.07 4.53 7.30
N LYS A 87 -22.01 4.66 6.35
CA LYS A 87 -21.77 4.55 4.92
C LYS A 87 -20.64 5.48 4.49
N LYS A 88 -19.59 4.87 3.92
CA LYS A 88 -18.47 5.58 3.31
C LYS A 88 -18.74 5.73 1.82
N PHE A 89 -18.28 6.83 1.26
CA PHE A 89 -18.33 7.05 -0.19
C PHE A 89 -16.94 6.86 -0.77
N TYR A 90 -16.85 6.56 -2.06
CA TYR A 90 -15.56 6.36 -2.73
C TYR A 90 -14.63 7.59 -2.62
N TYR A 91 -15.16 8.79 -2.40
CA TYR A 91 -14.42 10.04 -2.21
C TYR A 91 -14.15 10.39 -0.73
N SER A 92 -14.57 9.56 0.23
CA SER A 92 -14.35 9.80 1.65
C SER A 92 -12.86 9.70 2.01
N VAL A 93 -12.39 10.63 2.84
CA VAL A 93 -11.06 10.59 3.46
C VAL A 93 -11.21 10.01 4.86
N ILE A 94 -10.46 8.95 5.16
CA ILE A 94 -10.59 8.18 6.41
C ILE A 94 -9.22 8.16 7.10
N HIS A 95 -9.16 8.76 8.28
CA HIS A 95 -7.94 8.83 9.10
C HIS A 95 -7.90 7.78 10.21
N SER A 96 -9.05 7.20 10.57
CA SER A 96 -9.16 6.16 11.59
C SER A 96 -10.25 5.16 11.22
N LEU A 97 -10.07 3.92 11.65
CA LEU A 97 -11.03 2.84 11.41
C LEU A 97 -12.20 2.95 12.39
N ASP A 98 -13.41 2.70 11.91
CA ASP A 98 -14.59 2.64 12.77
C ASP A 98 -14.58 1.30 13.55
N PRO A 99 -14.55 1.33 14.90
CA PRO A 99 -14.52 0.11 15.71
C PRO A 99 -15.72 -0.80 15.48
N GLU A 100 -16.88 -0.25 15.17
CA GLU A 100 -18.11 -1.01 14.92
C GLU A 100 -18.01 -1.80 13.61
N LEU A 101 -17.50 -1.16 12.55
CA LEU A 101 -17.25 -1.82 11.26
C LEU A 101 -16.20 -2.93 11.41
N LEU A 102 -15.15 -2.69 12.19
CA LEU A 102 -14.13 -3.70 12.49
C LEU A 102 -14.70 -4.89 13.25
N ASN A 103 -15.51 -4.63 14.28
CA ASN A 103 -16.14 -5.69 15.07
C ASN A 103 -17.09 -6.54 14.21
N ALA A 104 -17.81 -5.92 13.26
CA ALA A 104 -18.70 -6.63 12.35
C ALA A 104 -17.96 -7.59 11.40
N ILE A 105 -16.76 -7.23 10.90
CA ILE A 105 -15.99 -8.09 9.98
C ILE A 105 -15.10 -9.11 10.69
N LYS A 106 -14.73 -8.85 11.95
CA LYS A 106 -13.86 -9.70 12.77
C LYS A 106 -14.20 -11.20 12.70
N PRO A 107 -15.45 -11.66 12.91
CA PRO A 107 -15.76 -13.09 12.86
C PRO A 107 -15.49 -13.71 11.47
N HIS A 108 -15.69 -12.95 10.39
CA HIS A 108 -15.44 -13.40 9.02
C HIS A 108 -13.95 -13.44 8.68
N ALA A 109 -13.16 -12.49 9.21
CA ALA A 109 -11.72 -12.46 9.03
C ALA A 109 -11.01 -13.55 9.85
N GLU A 110 -11.45 -13.79 11.09
CA GLU A 110 -10.89 -14.83 11.98
C GLU A 110 -11.28 -16.25 11.57
N ALA A 111 -12.27 -16.40 10.68
CA ALA A 111 -12.62 -17.69 10.06
C ALA A 111 -11.56 -18.20 9.08
N VAL A 112 -10.62 -17.35 8.66
CA VAL A 112 -9.58 -17.69 7.68
C VAL A 112 -8.47 -18.52 8.34
N SER A 113 -8.09 -19.61 7.66
CA SER A 113 -6.88 -20.42 7.96
C SER A 113 -6.73 -20.81 9.44
N ARG A 114 -7.82 -21.30 10.05
CA ARG A 114 -7.86 -21.69 11.48
C ARG A 114 -6.90 -22.83 11.82
N ASP A 115 -6.58 -23.65 10.84
CA ASP A 115 -5.70 -24.80 10.87
C ASP A 115 -4.21 -24.45 10.78
N LEU A 116 -3.86 -23.22 10.40
CA LEU A 116 -2.46 -22.81 10.22
C LEU A 116 -1.82 -22.30 11.52
N PRO A 117 -0.47 -22.38 11.63
CA PRO A 117 0.27 -21.82 12.75
C PRO A 117 -0.02 -20.33 12.97
N GLU A 118 -0.04 -19.90 14.24
CA GLU A 118 -0.48 -18.55 14.65
C GLU A 118 0.22 -17.42 13.87
N LYS A 119 1.54 -17.54 13.62
CA LYS A 119 2.31 -16.55 12.88
C LYS A 119 1.79 -16.36 11.45
N GLN A 120 1.50 -17.45 10.74
CA GLN A 120 0.99 -17.41 9.36
C GLN A 120 -0.48 -17.00 9.36
N ARG A 121 -1.29 -17.57 10.25
CA ARG A 121 -2.70 -17.22 10.43
C ARG A 121 -2.87 -15.73 10.69
N ARG A 122 -2.03 -15.12 11.53
CA ARG A 122 -2.08 -13.67 11.81
C ARG A 122 -1.90 -12.82 10.56
N MET A 123 -1.03 -13.22 9.63
CA MET A 123 -0.86 -12.54 8.34
C MET A 123 -2.13 -12.68 7.50
N HIS A 124 -2.69 -13.89 7.42
CA HIS A 124 -3.91 -14.17 6.65
C HIS A 124 -5.12 -13.39 7.18
N VAL A 125 -5.32 -13.37 8.51
CA VAL A 125 -6.40 -12.62 9.15
C VAL A 125 -6.25 -11.12 8.87
N ARG A 126 -5.05 -10.54 8.98
CA ARG A 126 -4.82 -9.12 8.65
C ARG A 126 -5.15 -8.79 7.19
N SER A 127 -4.70 -9.62 6.25
CA SER A 127 -5.03 -9.47 4.83
C SER A 127 -6.54 -9.60 4.55
N ALA A 128 -7.20 -10.55 5.20
CA ALA A 128 -8.64 -10.75 5.11
C ALA A 128 -9.43 -9.56 5.70
N THR A 129 -9.02 -9.04 6.87
CA THR A 129 -9.62 -7.86 7.49
C THR A 129 -9.53 -6.66 6.56
N ALA A 130 -8.34 -6.37 6.00
CA ALA A 130 -8.17 -5.27 5.05
C ALA A 130 -9.06 -5.45 3.81
N PHE A 131 -9.05 -6.66 3.22
CA PHE A 131 -9.90 -6.96 2.06
C PHE A 131 -11.39 -6.77 2.36
N LEU A 132 -11.90 -7.37 3.43
CA LEU A 132 -13.31 -7.31 3.80
C LEU A 132 -13.74 -5.87 4.12
N TYR A 133 -12.91 -5.11 4.84
CA TYR A 133 -13.20 -3.72 5.15
C TYR A 133 -13.34 -2.90 3.87
N LEU A 134 -12.39 -3.02 2.93
CA LEU A 134 -12.43 -2.32 1.65
C LEU A 134 -13.61 -2.79 0.78
N PHE A 135 -13.83 -4.10 0.67
CA PHE A 135 -14.90 -4.70 -0.14
C PHE A 135 -16.29 -4.28 0.34
N LEU A 136 -16.52 -4.25 1.64
CA LEU A 136 -17.81 -3.84 2.21
C LEU A 136 -18.01 -2.32 2.22
N SER A 137 -16.91 -1.55 2.28
CA SER A 137 -17.00 -0.08 2.24
C SER A 137 -17.22 0.45 0.83
N LEU A 138 -16.65 -0.20 -0.19
CA LEU A 138 -16.73 0.25 -1.59
C LEU A 138 -17.79 -0.50 -2.39
N GLY A 139 -18.00 -1.79 -2.08
CA GLY A 139 -18.87 -2.67 -2.82
C GLY A 139 -20.35 -2.51 -2.49
N SER A 140 -21.15 -3.43 -3.03
CA SER A 140 -22.58 -3.53 -2.78
C SER A 140 -22.98 -4.98 -2.55
N SER A 141 -24.03 -5.21 -1.76
CA SER A 141 -24.63 -6.55 -1.61
C SER A 141 -25.11 -7.10 -2.95
N GLN A 142 -25.41 -6.27 -3.94
CA GLN A 142 -25.83 -6.71 -5.27
C GLN A 142 -24.66 -7.06 -6.21
N SER A 143 -23.42 -6.91 -5.75
CA SER A 143 -22.24 -7.19 -6.58
C SER A 143 -22.24 -8.65 -7.07
N PRO A 144 -21.68 -8.92 -8.26
CA PRO A 144 -21.47 -10.29 -8.71
C PRO A 144 -20.39 -10.97 -7.86
N GLY A 145 -20.23 -12.29 -8.02
CA GLY A 145 -19.12 -13.00 -7.42
C GLY A 145 -17.78 -12.62 -8.06
N PHE A 146 -16.69 -12.72 -7.30
CA PHE A 146 -15.35 -12.38 -7.77
C PHE A 146 -14.29 -13.35 -7.24
N ILE A 147 -13.22 -13.52 -8.01
CA ILE A 147 -11.98 -14.14 -7.56
C ILE A 147 -10.85 -13.12 -7.68
N TYR A 148 -10.19 -12.84 -6.56
CA TYR A 148 -9.02 -11.97 -6.47
C TYR A 148 -7.78 -12.84 -6.31
N THR A 149 -6.98 -12.98 -7.37
CA THR A 149 -5.74 -13.77 -7.35
C THR A 149 -4.53 -12.86 -7.33
N LEU A 150 -3.69 -12.97 -6.30
CA LEU A 150 -2.52 -12.12 -6.11
C LEU A 150 -1.21 -12.90 -6.30
N ARG A 151 -0.27 -12.30 -7.02
CA ARG A 151 1.15 -12.65 -7.06
C ARG A 151 2.00 -11.40 -6.88
N SER A 152 3.08 -11.47 -6.12
CA SER A 152 4.00 -10.36 -5.89
C SER A 152 5.43 -10.76 -6.14
N THR A 153 6.17 -9.90 -6.84
CA THR A 153 7.63 -10.00 -6.96
C THR A 153 8.34 -9.28 -5.82
N ILE A 154 7.59 -8.68 -4.88
CA ILE A 154 8.14 -7.97 -3.73
C ILE A 154 8.37 -8.98 -2.60
N PRO A 155 9.60 -9.14 -2.10
CA PRO A 155 9.88 -10.01 -0.96
C PRO A 155 9.03 -9.66 0.26
N ILE A 156 8.36 -10.66 0.82
CA ILE A 156 7.47 -10.50 1.97
C ILE A 156 8.30 -10.20 3.21
N GLY A 157 7.93 -9.14 3.94
CA GLY A 157 8.57 -8.80 5.22
C GLY A 157 9.95 -8.15 5.12
N ALA A 158 10.45 -7.86 3.91
CA ALA A 158 11.75 -7.21 3.70
C ALA A 158 11.73 -5.68 3.92
N GLY A 159 10.59 -5.10 4.29
CA GLY A 159 10.44 -3.65 4.46
C GLY A 159 10.27 -2.87 3.14
N LEU A 160 9.91 -3.56 2.06
CA LEU A 160 9.75 -3.02 0.71
C LEU A 160 8.31 -2.57 0.38
N GLY A 161 7.44 -2.42 1.39
CA GLY A 161 6.06 -1.94 1.21
C GLY A 161 5.13 -2.94 0.51
N SER A 162 5.34 -4.26 0.68
CA SER A 162 4.50 -5.28 0.02
C SER A 162 3.03 -5.17 0.43
N SER A 163 2.71 -4.87 1.69
CA SER A 163 1.32 -4.70 2.16
C SER A 163 0.65 -3.49 1.50
N ALA A 164 1.35 -2.36 1.45
CA ALA A 164 0.84 -1.15 0.80
C ALA A 164 0.60 -1.36 -0.70
N SER A 165 1.52 -2.03 -1.39
CA SER A 165 1.37 -2.44 -2.78
C SER A 165 0.10 -3.30 -3.00
N ILE A 166 -0.17 -4.25 -2.09
CA ILE A 166 -1.40 -5.06 -2.12
C ILE A 166 -2.64 -4.21 -1.86
N CYS A 167 -2.62 -3.33 -0.85
CA CYS A 167 -3.72 -2.43 -0.53
C CYS A 167 -4.05 -1.51 -1.72
N VAL A 168 -3.03 -0.95 -2.40
CA VAL A 168 -3.22 -0.19 -3.64
C VAL A 168 -3.90 -1.05 -4.71
N CYS A 169 -3.43 -2.27 -4.96
CA CYS A 169 -4.07 -3.16 -5.93
C CYS A 169 -5.54 -3.45 -5.57
N LEU A 170 -5.84 -3.78 -4.31
CA LEU A 170 -7.20 -4.05 -3.86
C LEU A 170 -8.11 -2.83 -4.02
N SER A 171 -7.65 -1.65 -3.58
CA SER A 171 -8.39 -0.40 -3.71
C SER A 171 -8.64 -0.04 -5.18
N THR A 172 -7.63 -0.12 -6.05
CA THR A 172 -7.80 0.13 -7.49
C THR A 172 -8.80 -0.84 -8.10
N ALA A 173 -8.69 -2.14 -7.82
CA ALA A 173 -9.62 -3.15 -8.34
C ALA A 173 -11.07 -2.88 -7.93
N LEU A 174 -11.31 -2.64 -6.65
CA LEU A 174 -12.64 -2.38 -6.10
C LEU A 174 -13.25 -1.11 -6.70
N LEU A 175 -12.46 -0.04 -6.78
CA LEU A 175 -12.92 1.23 -7.35
C LEU A 175 -13.19 1.14 -8.87
N LEU A 176 -12.46 0.30 -9.62
CA LEU A 176 -12.78 0.01 -11.02
C LEU A 176 -14.08 -0.80 -11.15
N GLN A 177 -14.29 -1.80 -10.28
CA GLN A 177 -15.51 -2.62 -10.29
C GLN A 177 -16.77 -1.81 -9.99
N THR A 178 -16.68 -0.83 -9.09
CA THR A 178 -17.78 0.09 -8.76
C THR A 178 -17.92 1.22 -9.78
N ARG A 179 -17.11 1.22 -10.85
CA ARG A 179 -17.03 2.28 -11.87
C ARG A 179 -16.76 3.67 -11.27
N SER A 180 -16.12 3.71 -10.10
CA SER A 180 -15.69 4.93 -9.43
C SER A 180 -14.35 5.43 -9.96
N LEU A 181 -13.63 4.62 -10.74
CA LEU A 181 -12.44 5.01 -11.49
C LEU A 181 -12.68 4.74 -12.98
N ALA A 182 -12.06 5.56 -13.83
CA ALA A 182 -11.94 5.26 -15.24
C ALA A 182 -10.67 4.42 -15.45
N GLY A 183 -10.71 3.49 -16.41
CA GLY A 183 -9.49 2.82 -16.85
C GLY A 183 -8.49 3.84 -17.43
N PRO A 184 -7.19 3.56 -17.39
CA PRO A 184 -6.19 4.43 -18.01
C PRO A 184 -6.47 4.55 -19.51
N HIS A 185 -6.48 5.78 -20.03
CA HIS A 185 -6.66 6.07 -21.45
C HIS A 185 -5.56 7.05 -21.91
N PRO A 186 -5.04 6.93 -23.15
CA PRO A 186 -4.01 7.85 -23.66
C PRO A 186 -4.37 9.33 -23.54
N ASP A 187 -5.65 9.66 -23.73
CA ASP A 187 -6.17 11.04 -23.67
C ASP A 187 -6.64 11.46 -22.26
N GLN A 188 -6.35 10.69 -21.22
CA GLN A 188 -6.77 11.03 -19.86
C GLN A 188 -6.07 12.33 -19.40
N PRO A 189 -6.82 13.36 -18.98
CA PRO A 189 -6.23 14.59 -18.47
C PRO A 189 -5.40 14.32 -17.20
N LEU A 190 -4.21 14.93 -17.10
CA LEU A 190 -3.31 14.76 -15.94
C LEU A 190 -4.02 15.02 -14.61
N LYS A 191 -4.82 16.08 -14.52
CA LYS A 191 -5.57 16.42 -13.31
C LYS A 191 -6.60 15.36 -12.93
N GLU A 192 -7.21 14.70 -13.91
CA GLU A 192 -8.14 13.60 -13.65
C GLU A 192 -7.38 12.38 -13.10
N ALA A 193 -6.25 12.03 -13.73
CA ALA A 193 -5.38 10.94 -13.26
C ALA A 193 -4.91 11.17 -11.82
N GLU A 194 -4.52 12.40 -11.47
CA GLU A 194 -4.11 12.76 -10.11
C GLU A 194 -5.24 12.57 -9.08
N VAL A 195 -6.46 12.99 -9.40
CA VAL A 195 -7.63 12.79 -8.52
C VAL A 195 -7.94 11.30 -8.34
N GLN A 196 -7.81 10.52 -9.42
CA GLN A 196 -7.99 9.06 -9.39
C GLN A 196 -6.92 8.38 -8.53
N ILE A 197 -5.65 8.78 -8.68
CA ILE A 197 -4.54 8.26 -7.87
C ILE A 197 -4.70 8.61 -6.40
N GLU A 198 -5.12 9.83 -6.08
CA GLU A 198 -5.33 10.23 -4.68
C GLU A 198 -6.47 9.44 -4.03
N ARG A 199 -7.53 9.17 -4.79
CA ARG A 199 -8.62 8.29 -4.34
C ARG A 199 -8.13 6.86 -4.06
N ILE A 200 -7.29 6.31 -4.93
CA ILE A 200 -6.64 5.01 -4.69
C ILE A 200 -5.79 5.08 -3.42
N ASN A 201 -5.02 6.15 -3.24
CA ASN A 201 -4.15 6.35 -2.08
C ASN A 201 -4.93 6.36 -0.76
N HIS A 202 -6.02 7.13 -0.69
CA HIS A 202 -6.87 7.20 0.50
C HIS A 202 -7.42 5.83 0.91
N TRP A 203 -7.91 5.03 -0.04
CA TRP A 203 -8.40 3.69 0.27
C TRP A 203 -7.28 2.70 0.56
N ALA A 204 -6.13 2.84 -0.08
CA ALA A 204 -4.96 2.01 0.24
C ALA A 204 -4.44 2.30 1.66
N TYR A 205 -4.51 3.56 2.10
CA TYR A 205 -4.22 3.96 3.48
C TYR A 205 -5.16 3.28 4.48
N VAL A 206 -6.46 3.18 4.18
CA VAL A 206 -7.43 2.42 4.98
C VAL A 206 -7.07 0.94 5.07
N GLY A 207 -6.67 0.32 3.96
CA GLY A 207 -6.17 -1.05 3.97
C GLY A 207 -4.94 -1.23 4.87
N GLU A 208 -3.99 -0.28 4.80
CA GLU A 208 -2.81 -0.27 5.67
C GLU A 208 -3.16 -0.04 7.15
N LEU A 209 -4.16 0.78 7.46
CA LEU A 209 -4.69 0.91 8.82
C LEU A 209 -5.17 -0.45 9.35
N CYS A 210 -5.87 -1.24 8.53
CA CYS A 210 -6.35 -2.57 8.93
C CYS A 210 -5.19 -3.57 9.21
N ILE A 211 -4.06 -3.44 8.51
CA ILE A 211 -2.93 -4.37 8.62
C ILE A 211 -1.96 -3.98 9.75
N HIS A 212 -1.68 -2.68 9.89
CA HIS A 212 -0.62 -2.17 10.76
C HIS A 212 -1.12 -1.31 11.93
N GLY A 213 -2.36 -0.82 11.90
CA GLY A 213 -2.96 0.01 12.94
C GLY A 213 -2.61 1.50 12.82
N ASP A 214 -1.31 1.83 12.75
CA ASP A 214 -0.82 3.22 12.67
C ASP A 214 0.24 3.39 11.55
N PRO A 215 -0.18 3.35 10.27
CA PRO A 215 0.73 3.53 9.14
C PRO A 215 1.06 5.02 8.92
N SER A 216 2.29 5.31 8.52
CA SER A 216 2.75 6.68 8.23
C SER A 216 2.18 7.30 6.95
N GLY A 217 1.57 6.49 6.07
CA GLY A 217 1.09 6.93 4.75
C GLY A 217 2.17 6.95 3.65
N VAL A 218 3.45 6.78 3.99
CA VAL A 218 4.54 6.80 2.99
C VAL A 218 4.42 5.65 2.02
N ASP A 219 4.24 4.42 2.52
CA ASP A 219 4.29 3.21 1.70
C ASP A 219 3.16 3.17 0.67
N ASN A 220 1.92 3.52 1.05
CA ASN A 220 0.78 3.59 0.13
C ASN A 220 0.88 4.78 -0.85
N THR A 221 1.39 5.93 -0.40
CA THR A 221 1.57 7.09 -1.28
C THR A 221 2.62 6.80 -2.37
N VAL A 222 3.76 6.18 -2.02
CA VAL A 222 4.76 5.75 -3.01
C VAL A 222 4.18 4.69 -3.94
N SER A 223 3.45 3.71 -3.40
CA SER A 223 2.88 2.62 -4.20
C SER A 223 1.78 3.10 -5.16
N SER A 224 1.01 4.12 -4.79
CA SER A 224 -0.06 4.67 -5.64
C SER A 224 0.45 5.67 -6.67
N ARG A 225 1.34 6.59 -6.28
CA ARG A 225 1.85 7.67 -7.16
C ARG A 225 3.08 7.27 -7.97
N GLY A 226 3.82 6.25 -7.54
CA GLY A 226 5.12 5.91 -8.12
C GLY A 226 6.19 6.95 -7.82
N LYS A 227 7.23 6.99 -8.65
CA LYS A 227 8.38 7.93 -8.55
C LYS A 227 8.96 7.97 -7.12
N ALA A 228 8.97 9.12 -6.47
CA ALA A 228 9.43 9.28 -5.10
C ALA A 228 8.56 10.27 -4.33
N VAL A 229 8.68 10.21 -3.01
CA VAL A 229 8.04 11.14 -2.07
C VAL A 229 9.06 11.60 -1.04
N LEU A 230 8.95 12.86 -0.64
CA LEU A 230 9.61 13.41 0.54
C LEU A 230 8.68 13.23 1.74
N PHE A 231 9.16 12.57 2.76
CA PHE A 231 8.49 12.44 4.05
C PHE A 231 9.18 13.31 5.09
N GLN A 232 8.41 14.07 5.86
CA GLN A 232 8.91 14.76 7.03
C GLN A 232 7.92 14.64 8.18
N LYS A 233 8.41 14.09 9.30
CA LYS A 233 7.62 13.98 10.52
C LYS A 233 7.63 15.32 11.25
N ASN A 234 6.46 15.94 11.39
CA ASN A 234 6.32 17.17 12.15
C ASN A 234 6.18 16.86 13.65
N THR A 235 6.84 17.64 14.50
CA THR A 235 6.73 17.55 15.97
C THR A 235 5.41 18.10 16.48
N SER A 236 4.85 19.08 15.78
CA SER A 236 3.60 19.78 16.13
C SER A 236 2.67 19.84 14.92
N GLY A 237 2.19 18.68 14.46
CA GLY A 237 1.24 18.61 13.33
C GLY A 237 1.26 17.27 12.59
N PRO A 238 0.41 17.11 11.56
CA PRO A 238 0.43 15.93 10.70
C PRO A 238 1.78 15.85 9.97
N SER A 239 2.29 14.64 9.77
CA SER A 239 3.49 14.44 8.95
C SER A 239 3.20 14.85 7.51
N SER A 240 4.18 15.46 6.83
CA SER A 240 4.07 15.81 5.42
C SER A 240 4.58 14.68 4.54
N VAL A 241 3.83 14.39 3.48
CA VAL A 241 4.23 13.49 2.39
C VAL A 241 4.07 14.26 1.09
N THR A 242 5.18 14.71 0.51
CA THR A 242 5.18 15.54 -0.70
C THR A 242 5.68 14.73 -1.89
N PRO A 243 4.87 14.54 -2.95
CA PRO A 243 5.31 13.85 -4.16
C PRO A 243 6.45 14.59 -4.87
N LEU A 244 7.46 13.85 -5.31
CA LEU A 244 8.54 14.36 -6.15
C LEU A 244 8.23 14.06 -7.62
N VAL A 245 7.70 15.06 -8.32
CA VAL A 245 7.27 14.93 -9.73
C VAL A 245 8.46 14.66 -10.64
N ASN A 246 9.58 15.34 -10.40
CA ASN A 246 10.82 15.16 -11.14
C ASN A 246 11.75 14.27 -10.32
N PHE A 247 11.64 12.96 -10.51
CA PHE A 247 12.56 11.98 -9.90
C PHE A 247 13.15 11.08 -10.98
N PRO A 248 14.48 10.92 -11.05
CA PRO A 248 15.13 10.13 -12.09
C PRO A 248 14.81 8.64 -12.02
N LYS A 249 14.96 7.99 -13.17
CA LYS A 249 15.02 6.53 -13.21
C LYS A 249 16.39 6.06 -12.73
N LEU A 250 16.44 5.54 -11.50
CA LEU A 250 17.64 4.98 -10.89
C LEU A 250 17.75 3.48 -11.20
N ARG A 251 18.94 3.03 -11.64
CA ARG A 251 19.26 1.60 -11.75
C ARG A 251 19.87 1.16 -10.42
N LEU A 252 19.13 0.34 -9.67
CA LEU A 252 19.52 -0.12 -8.34
C LEU A 252 19.70 -1.64 -8.32
N LEU A 253 20.71 -2.12 -7.60
CA LEU A 253 20.83 -3.51 -7.22
C LEU A 253 20.23 -3.68 -5.82
N LEU A 254 19.11 -4.40 -5.73
CA LEU A 254 18.48 -4.72 -4.45
C LEU A 254 19.08 -6.01 -3.88
N VAL A 255 19.67 -5.91 -2.69
CA VAL A 255 20.28 -7.04 -1.99
C VAL A 255 19.49 -7.33 -0.70
N ASP A 256 18.94 -8.54 -0.60
CA ASP A 256 18.30 -9.04 0.61
C ASP A 256 19.28 -9.96 1.35
N THR A 257 19.71 -9.54 2.54
CA THR A 257 20.63 -10.33 3.39
C THR A 257 19.97 -11.57 3.99
N ARG A 258 18.63 -11.69 3.88
CA ARG A 258 17.80 -12.74 4.50
C ARG A 258 17.93 -12.82 6.02
N GLN A 259 18.45 -11.77 6.65
CA GLN A 259 18.56 -11.70 8.11
C GLN A 259 17.28 -11.11 8.71
N PRO A 260 16.59 -11.85 9.60
CA PRO A 260 15.39 -11.34 10.25
C PRO A 260 15.75 -10.18 11.20
N ARG A 261 14.97 -9.10 11.14
CA ARG A 261 15.13 -7.93 12.02
C ARG A 261 13.76 -7.36 12.41
N SER A 262 13.66 -6.87 13.63
CA SER A 262 12.49 -6.13 14.12
C SER A 262 12.74 -4.63 13.98
N THR A 263 11.92 -3.95 13.17
CA THR A 263 11.98 -2.49 13.00
C THR A 263 11.85 -1.77 14.33
N ALA A 264 10.90 -2.20 15.18
CA ALA A 264 10.70 -1.62 16.50
C ALA A 264 11.95 -1.74 17.39
N THR A 265 12.63 -2.88 17.34
CA THR A 265 13.88 -3.09 18.09
C THR A 265 15.00 -2.18 17.60
N GLN A 266 15.15 -1.98 16.28
CA GLN A 266 16.19 -1.09 15.74
C GLN A 266 15.92 0.37 16.08
N VAL A 267 14.66 0.83 15.93
CA VAL A 267 14.26 2.17 16.35
C VAL A 267 14.49 2.38 17.86
N GLY A 268 14.20 1.36 18.68
CA GLY A 268 14.46 1.38 20.12
C GLY A 268 15.95 1.51 20.46
N LYS A 269 16.85 0.88 19.69
CA LYS A 269 18.30 1.04 19.87
C LYS A 269 18.76 2.47 19.57
N VAL A 270 18.29 3.07 18.47
CA VAL A 270 18.64 4.46 18.14
C VAL A 270 18.09 5.45 19.18
N ARG A 271 16.88 5.20 19.70
CA ARG A 271 16.31 6.01 20.78
C ARG A 271 17.19 5.96 22.04
N ARG A 272 17.56 4.76 22.49
CA ARG A 272 18.48 4.60 23.65
C ARG A 272 19.83 5.28 23.42
N LEU A 273 20.37 5.22 22.19
CA LEU A 273 21.60 5.92 21.85
C LEU A 273 21.43 7.44 21.96
N LYS A 274 20.30 7.99 21.47
CA LYS A 274 19.97 9.40 21.60
C LYS A 274 19.78 9.82 23.06
N ASP A 275 19.14 9.00 23.88
CA ASP A 275 18.89 9.33 25.29
C ASP A 275 20.19 9.31 26.11
N SER A 276 21.11 8.37 25.81
CA SER A 276 22.40 8.26 26.48
C SER A 276 23.43 9.29 26.01
N HIS A 277 23.42 9.65 24.72
CA HIS A 277 24.38 10.57 24.10
C HIS A 277 23.63 11.61 23.24
N PRO A 278 22.88 12.54 23.86
CA PRO A 278 21.95 13.42 23.16
C PRO A 278 22.64 14.35 22.16
N THR A 279 23.74 14.98 22.54
CA THR A 279 24.48 15.91 21.67
C THR A 279 25.07 15.18 20.47
N THR A 280 25.85 14.12 20.69
CA THR A 280 26.51 13.37 19.62
C THR A 280 25.51 12.73 18.68
N THR A 281 24.49 12.06 19.21
CA THR A 281 23.46 11.42 18.37
C THR A 281 22.62 12.45 17.64
N GLY A 282 22.34 13.60 18.27
CA GLY A 282 21.69 14.75 17.63
C GLY A 282 22.46 15.23 16.39
N LEU A 283 23.77 15.47 16.54
CA LEU A 283 24.64 15.88 15.42
C LEU A 283 24.66 14.85 14.28
N ILE A 284 24.69 13.55 14.59
CA ILE A 284 24.62 12.49 13.57
C ILE A 284 23.27 12.53 12.83
N LEU A 285 22.15 12.67 13.55
CA LEU A 285 20.82 12.77 12.95
C LEU A 285 20.69 14.04 12.11
N ASP A 286 21.27 15.15 12.56
CA ASP A 286 21.32 16.42 11.82
C ASP A 286 22.11 16.28 10.53
N ALA A 287 23.27 15.63 10.57
CA ALA A 287 24.09 15.34 9.40
C ALA A 287 23.33 14.47 8.37
N ILE A 288 22.63 13.42 8.80
CA ILE A 288 21.77 12.61 7.92
C ILE A 288 20.67 13.48 7.28
N GLY A 289 20.08 14.39 8.06
CA GLY A 289 19.08 15.33 7.56
C GLY A 289 19.63 16.28 6.49
N GLN A 290 20.82 16.85 6.71
CA GLN A 290 21.50 17.70 5.75
C GLN A 290 21.85 16.96 4.47
N LEU A 291 22.40 15.73 4.59
CA LEU A 291 22.68 14.87 3.43
C LEU A 291 21.42 14.59 2.61
N THR A 292 20.30 14.32 3.28
CA THR A 292 19.02 14.10 2.59
C THR A 292 18.54 15.35 1.86
N ALA A 293 18.71 16.54 2.45
CA ALA A 293 18.37 17.80 1.81
C ALA A 293 19.26 18.09 0.59
N SER A 294 20.58 17.91 0.71
CA SER A 294 21.51 18.07 -0.42
C SER A 294 21.24 17.07 -1.55
N ALA A 295 20.93 15.81 -1.22
CA ALA A 295 20.52 14.83 -2.21
C ALA A 295 19.23 15.24 -2.93
N LEU A 296 18.24 15.78 -2.20
CA LEU A 296 16.99 16.26 -2.79
C LEU A 296 17.22 17.46 -3.73
N GLU A 297 18.10 18.39 -3.36
CA GLU A 297 18.48 19.52 -4.21
C GLU A 297 19.13 19.06 -5.51
N LEU A 298 20.06 18.09 -5.44
CA LEU A 298 20.67 17.48 -6.63
C LEU A 298 19.62 16.76 -7.49
N LEU A 299 18.73 15.98 -6.89
CA LEU A 299 17.66 15.26 -7.59
C LEU A 299 16.63 16.18 -8.24
N SER A 300 16.46 17.39 -7.70
CA SER A 300 15.49 18.37 -8.21
C SER A 300 16.09 19.31 -9.28
N SER A 301 17.39 19.61 -9.18
CA SER A 301 18.10 20.54 -10.07
C SER A 301 18.70 19.87 -11.31
N ALA A 302 19.03 18.58 -11.24
CA ALA A 302 19.67 17.89 -12.35
C ALA A 302 18.66 17.52 -13.46
N ASN A 303 19.01 17.87 -14.70
CA ASN A 303 18.29 17.41 -15.89
C ASN A 303 18.62 15.94 -16.18
N PHE A 304 17.84 15.03 -15.61
CA PHE A 304 18.02 13.59 -15.80
C PHE A 304 17.51 13.04 -17.15
N ASN A 305 17.09 13.92 -18.07
CA ASN A 305 16.57 13.56 -19.40
C ASN A 305 17.66 13.45 -20.49
N GLY A 306 18.96 13.48 -20.14
CA GLY A 306 20.08 13.40 -21.10
C GLY A 306 21.39 12.83 -20.49
N ASN A 307 22.53 13.01 -21.17
CA ASN A 307 23.87 12.55 -20.77
C ASN A 307 24.35 13.04 -19.37
N GLY A 308 23.66 14.02 -18.78
CA GLY A 308 23.92 14.52 -17.41
C GLY A 308 23.46 13.60 -16.28
N THR A 309 22.81 12.47 -16.59
CA THR A 309 22.45 11.45 -15.59
C THR A 309 23.69 10.88 -14.90
N CYS A 310 24.80 10.68 -15.61
CA CYS A 310 26.00 10.06 -15.03
C CYS A 310 26.67 10.98 -14.00
N ASP A 311 26.88 12.26 -14.32
CA ASP A 311 27.56 13.21 -13.42
C ASP A 311 26.73 13.50 -12.14
N ALA A 312 25.41 13.65 -12.27
CA ALA A 312 24.54 13.83 -11.11
C ALA A 312 24.46 12.57 -10.23
N LEU A 313 24.51 11.37 -10.82
CA LEU A 313 24.54 10.10 -10.08
C LEU A 313 25.91 9.87 -9.41
N ASP A 314 27.00 10.20 -10.08
CA ASP A 314 28.35 10.12 -9.53
C ASP A 314 28.50 11.08 -8.34
N ARG A 315 27.89 12.28 -8.42
CA ARG A 315 27.83 13.21 -7.29
C ARG A 315 26.91 12.75 -6.16
N LEU A 316 25.88 11.95 -6.44
CA LEU A 316 24.99 11.39 -5.42
C LEU A 316 25.65 10.25 -4.64
N GLY A 317 26.61 9.55 -5.25
CA GLY A 317 27.33 8.42 -4.66
C GLY A 317 28.69 8.77 -4.02
N ARG A 318 29.14 10.03 -4.12
CA ARG A 318 30.34 10.57 -3.47
C ARG A 318 30.00 11.25 -2.15
#